data_AF-A0A1F7LQA2-F1
#
_entry.id   AF-A0A1F7LQA2-F1
#
_cell.length_a   1.000
_cell.length_b   1.000
_cell.length_c   1.000
_cell.angle_alpha   90.00
_cell.angle_beta   90.00
_cell.angle_gamma   90.00
#
_symmetry.space_group_name_H-M   'P 1'
#
loop_
_entity.id
_entity.type
_entity.pdbx_description
1 polymer ?
#
loop_
_entity_poly.entity_id
_entity_poly.type
_entity_poly.pdbx_seq_one_letter_code
_entity_poly.pdbx_strand_id
1 'polypeptide(L)'
;GLQELVVIFVLALLVFGPKNLPQLGRSLGRAMREFRRASEEFRSTIETNLEINAPDPVIAPVPEPVAAEPAPTAVTTATEGRPDTGLDSHTPGEVATATEEPPGEPYLAQRGGRLVHARDCGWAKKVAEPERQYFKRLAEAKEAGFLVCPSCDPWEPA
;
A
#
# COMPACT_ATOMS: atom_id res chain seq x y z
N GLY A 1 22.31 10.26 30.15
CA GLY A 1 23.17 9.55 29.18
C GLY A 1 22.52 8.25 28.70
N LEU A 2 23.24 7.48 27.87
CA LEU A 2 22.76 6.18 27.38
C LEU A 2 22.58 5.17 28.53
N GLN A 3 23.38 5.24 29.58
CA GLN A 3 23.32 4.34 30.74
C GLN A 3 21.97 4.42 31.47
N GLU A 4 21.43 5.63 31.66
CA GLU A 4 20.16 5.86 32.32
C GLU A 4 18.99 5.29 31.49
N LEU A 5 19.05 5.44 30.16
CA LEU A 5 18.08 4.82 29.25
C LEU A 5 18.11 3.29 29.34
N VAL A 6 19.30 2.68 29.38
CA VAL A 6 19.44 1.22 29.51
C VAL A 6 18.86 0.72 30.84
N VAL A 7 19.12 1.41 31.95
CA VAL A 7 18.56 1.03 33.27
C VAL A 7 17.03 1.07 33.25
N ILE A 8 16.43 2.14 32.72
CA ILE A 8 14.98 2.27 32.58
C ILE A 8 14.41 1.16 31.68
N PHE A 9 15.11 0.85 30.59
CA PHE A 9 14.69 -0.20 29.66
C PHE A 9 14.71 -1.59 30.32
N VAL A 10 15.72 -1.90 31.13
CA VAL A 10 15.78 -3.17 31.88
C VAL A 10 14.66 -3.26 32.90
N LEU A 11 14.35 -2.17 33.62
CA LEU A 11 13.20 -2.11 34.54
C LEU A 11 11.88 -2.35 33.80
N ALA A 12 11.68 -1.69 32.66
CA ALA A 12 10.50 -1.90 31.82
C ALA A 12 10.41 -3.34 31.31
N LEU A 13 11.54 -3.94 30.93
CA LEU A 13 11.62 -5.35 30.52
C LEU A 13 11.30 -6.32 31.66
N LEU A 14 11.58 -6.00 32.92
CA LEU A 14 11.20 -6.83 34.05
C LEU A 14 9.70 -6.77 34.33
N VAL A 15 9.10 -5.58 34.25
CA VAL A 15 7.66 -5.38 34.45
C VAL A 15 6.86 -5.98 33.31
N PHE A 16 7.21 -5.65 32.07
CA PHE A 16 6.46 -6.07 30.89
C PHE A 16 6.93 -7.40 30.33
N GLY A 17 8.18 -7.81 30.55
CA GLY A 17 8.75 -9.04 29.99
C GLY A 17 9.36 -8.87 28.59
N PRO A 18 10.53 -9.45 28.29
CA PRO A 18 11.20 -9.34 26.99
C PRO A 18 10.40 -9.96 25.83
N LYS A 19 9.49 -10.89 26.13
CA LYS A 19 8.63 -11.55 25.14
C LYS A 19 7.44 -10.68 24.72
N ASN A 20 7.00 -9.76 25.57
CA ASN A 20 5.85 -8.90 25.30
C ASN A 20 6.25 -7.63 24.52
N LEU A 21 7.47 -7.12 24.70
CA LEU A 21 8.01 -5.99 23.93
C LEU A 21 7.90 -6.15 22.40
N PRO A 22 8.30 -7.28 21.77
CA PRO A 22 8.13 -7.48 20.33
C PRO A 22 6.66 -7.65 19.92
N GLN A 23 5.80 -8.13 20.81
CA GLN A 23 4.37 -8.25 20.54
C GLN A 23 3.71 -6.87 20.49
N LEU A 24 4.00 -6.01 21.48
CA LEU A 24 3.55 -4.61 21.52
C LEU A 24 4.16 -3.79 20.37
N GLY A 25 5.42 -4.03 20.02
CA GLY A 25 6.07 -3.38 18.88
C GLY A 25 5.40 -3.73 17.55
N ARG A 26 4.96 -4.99 17.36
CA ARG A 26 4.22 -5.39 16.14
C ARG A 26 2.82 -4.79 16.08
N SER A 27 2.11 -4.63 17.19
CA SER A 27 0.78 -4.00 17.20
C SER A 27 0.90 -2.49 17.02
N LEU A 28 1.84 -1.85 17.72
CA LEU A 28 2.11 -0.42 17.59
C LEU A 28 2.64 -0.08 16.19
N GLY A 29 3.49 -0.92 15.61
CA GLY A 29 3.99 -0.75 14.25
C GLY A 29 2.88 -0.82 13.20
N ARG A 30 1.91 -1.73 13.37
CA ARG A 30 0.71 -1.80 12.53
C ARG A 30 -0.12 -0.53 12.63
N ALA A 31 -0.48 -0.13 13.85
CA ALA A 31 -1.23 1.10 14.10
C ALA A 31 -0.50 2.34 13.57
N MET A 32 0.83 2.42 13.71
CA MET A 32 1.62 3.54 13.24
C MET A 32 1.65 3.61 11.71
N ARG A 33 1.71 2.46 11.03
CA ARG A 33 1.68 2.37 9.57
C ARG A 33 0.34 2.81 9.01
N GLU A 34 -0.75 2.34 9.61
CA GLU A 34 -2.12 2.77 9.27
C GLU A 34 -2.31 4.26 9.53
N PHE A 35 -1.85 4.76 10.68
CA PHE A 35 -1.89 6.18 11.00
C PHE A 35 -1.08 7.01 10.00
N ARG A 36 0.09 6.54 9.54
CA ARG A 36 0.87 7.26 8.52
C ARG A 36 0.15 7.30 7.17
N ARG A 37 -0.44 6.19 6.72
CA ARG A 37 -1.21 6.16 5.47
C ARG A 37 -2.40 7.11 5.54
N ALA A 38 -3.17 7.07 6.63
CA ALA A 38 -4.27 8.00 6.85
C ALA A 38 -3.78 9.46 6.91
N SER A 39 -2.67 9.72 7.62
CA SER A 39 -2.08 11.07 7.70
C SER A 39 -1.68 11.62 6.33
N GLU A 40 -1.17 10.76 5.44
CA GLU A 40 -0.77 11.15 4.08
C GLU A 40 -1.99 11.51 3.23
N GLU A 41 -3.06 10.72 3.32
CA GLU A 41 -4.34 11.00 2.66
C GLU A 41 -4.96 12.31 3.16
N PHE A 42 -4.94 12.55 4.48
CA PHE A 42 -5.38 13.82 5.05
C PHE A 42 -4.56 15.01 4.56
N ARG A 43 -3.23 14.89 4.47
CA ARG A 43 -2.36 15.95 3.92
C ARG A 43 -2.71 16.27 2.46
N SER A 44 -2.82 15.25 1.61
CA SER A 44 -3.17 15.42 0.19
C SER A 44 -4.54 16.08 -0.01
N THR A 45 -5.51 15.74 0.85
CA THR A 45 -6.85 16.34 0.84
C THR A 45 -6.81 17.81 1.27
N ILE A 46 -6.06 18.13 2.33
CA ILE A 46 -5.95 19.52 2.82
C ILE A 46 -5.24 20.39 1.78
N GLU A 47 -4.15 19.92 1.17
CA GLU A 47 -3.44 20.64 0.10
C GLU A 47 -4.36 20.92 -1.09
N THR A 48 -5.10 19.91 -1.55
CA THR A 48 -6.03 20.03 -2.69
C THR A 48 -7.23 20.95 -2.39
N ASN A 49 -7.69 21.03 -1.14
CA ASN A 49 -8.83 21.89 -0.75
C ASN A 49 -8.41 23.33 -0.37
N LEU A 50 -7.17 23.55 0.08
CA LEU A 50 -6.67 24.90 0.37
C LEU A 50 -6.39 25.71 -0.91
N GLU A 51 -6.04 25.04 -2.02
CA GLU A 51 -5.87 25.69 -3.33
C GLU A 51 -7.19 26.19 -3.95
N ILE A 52 -8.35 25.89 -3.34
CA ILE A 52 -9.69 26.33 -3.80
C ILE A 52 -10.14 27.64 -3.11
N ASN A 53 -9.49 28.07 -2.02
CA ASN A 53 -9.80 29.33 -1.30
C ASN A 53 -8.62 30.31 -1.28
N ALA A 54 -7.97 30.51 -2.43
CA ALA A 54 -7.26 31.78 -2.64
C ALA A 54 -8.31 32.90 -2.79
N PRO A 55 -8.26 33.99 -2.01
CA PRO A 55 -9.11 35.15 -2.25
C PRO A 55 -8.82 35.78 -3.63
N ASP A 56 -9.88 36.32 -4.25
CA ASP A 56 -10.01 37.05 -5.53
C ASP A 56 -8.75 37.77 -6.07
N PRO A 57 -8.60 37.91 -7.40
CA PRO A 57 -7.43 38.45 -8.07
C PRO A 57 -7.27 39.94 -7.77
N VAL A 58 -6.04 40.35 -7.46
CA VAL A 58 -5.70 41.77 -7.40
C VAL A 58 -5.75 42.34 -8.82
N ILE A 59 -6.86 43.01 -9.14
CA ILE A 59 -7.01 43.90 -10.28
C ILE A 59 -5.91 44.97 -10.18
N ALA A 60 -4.93 44.94 -11.08
CA ALA A 60 -4.08 46.10 -11.35
C ALA A 60 -4.74 46.93 -12.47
N PRO A 61 -4.86 48.27 -12.33
CA PRO A 61 -5.58 49.10 -13.28
C PRO A 61 -4.83 49.21 -14.62
N VAL A 62 -5.58 49.05 -15.71
CA VAL A 62 -5.16 49.33 -17.09
C VAL A 62 -5.03 50.84 -17.30
N PRO A 63 -3.93 51.31 -17.93
CA PRO A 63 -4.00 52.46 -18.80
C PRO A 63 -3.67 52.10 -20.26
N GLU A 64 -4.65 52.27 -21.15
CA GLU A 64 -4.49 52.47 -22.61
C GLU A 64 -4.08 53.94 -22.91
N PRO A 65 -3.79 54.39 -24.16
CA PRO A 65 -3.40 53.72 -25.42
C PRO A 65 -2.17 54.42 -26.10
N VAL A 66 -1.70 53.96 -27.27
CA VAL A 66 -1.49 54.78 -28.51
C VAL A 66 -0.85 53.92 -29.63
N ALA A 67 -1.64 53.74 -30.68
CA ALA A 67 -1.34 53.69 -32.12
C ALA A 67 -0.11 52.91 -32.67
N ALA A 68 -0.38 51.89 -33.50
CA ALA A 68 -0.12 51.93 -34.94
C ALA A 68 -0.57 50.62 -35.63
N GLU A 69 -1.57 50.73 -36.50
CA GLU A 69 -1.98 49.79 -37.56
C GLU A 69 -1.01 49.96 -38.77
N PRO A 70 -0.63 48.93 -39.59
CA PRO A 70 -1.52 48.31 -40.57
C PRO A 70 -1.40 46.79 -40.86
N ALA A 71 -2.52 46.27 -41.38
CA ALA A 71 -2.81 44.94 -41.91
C ALA A 71 -2.11 44.66 -43.28
N PRO A 72 -2.47 43.62 -44.09
CA PRO A 72 -3.29 42.41 -43.89
C PRO A 72 -2.60 41.13 -44.50
N THR A 73 -3.40 40.07 -44.74
CA THR A 73 -3.21 38.92 -45.68
C THR A 73 -2.92 37.58 -44.96
N ALA A 74 -3.54 36.42 -45.23
CA ALA A 74 -4.80 35.99 -45.83
C ALA A 74 -4.90 34.46 -45.63
N VAL A 75 -6.09 33.90 -45.94
CA VAL A 75 -6.37 32.53 -46.42
C VAL A 75 -6.57 31.39 -45.39
N THR A 76 -7.84 31.17 -45.06
CA THR A 76 -8.70 29.99 -45.36
C THR A 76 -8.11 28.57 -45.47
N THR A 77 -8.81 27.60 -44.85
CA THR A 77 -9.25 26.23 -45.28
C THR A 77 -9.16 25.28 -44.06
N ALA A 78 -10.25 24.79 -43.43
CA ALA A 78 -11.27 23.81 -43.88
C ALA A 78 -10.60 22.63 -44.63
N THR A 79 -10.79 21.34 -44.35
CA THR A 79 -11.90 20.59 -43.78
C THR A 79 -11.47 19.10 -43.76
N GLU A 80 -12.17 18.26 -42.99
CA GLU A 80 -12.23 16.78 -43.02
C GLU A 80 -10.93 15.94 -43.11
N GLY A 81 -10.87 14.74 -42.52
CA GLY A 81 -11.94 13.90 -42.05
C GLY A 81 -11.39 12.61 -41.45
N ARG A 82 -12.20 12.10 -40.52
CA ARG A 82 -12.23 10.72 -40.06
C ARG A 82 -13.03 9.91 -41.09
N PRO A 83 -12.67 8.65 -41.37
CA PRO A 83 -13.52 7.57 -40.86
C PRO A 83 -12.77 6.29 -40.47
N ASP A 84 -13.56 5.43 -39.86
CA ASP A 84 -13.25 4.27 -39.04
C ASP A 84 -12.64 3.06 -39.74
N THR A 85 -11.94 2.24 -38.94
CA THR A 85 -11.82 0.78 -39.04
C THR A 85 -11.22 0.36 -37.68
N GLY A 86 -11.79 -0.51 -36.86
CA GLY A 86 -12.57 -1.71 -37.12
C GLY A 86 -11.74 -2.90 -36.65
N LEU A 87 -12.21 -3.52 -35.56
CA LEU A 87 -12.09 -4.95 -35.25
C LEU A 87 -10.87 -5.47 -34.44
N ASP A 88 -11.20 -5.86 -33.19
CA ASP A 88 -10.78 -7.03 -32.41
C ASP A 88 -9.29 -7.40 -32.23
N SER A 89 -8.87 -7.48 -30.97
CA SER A 89 -8.08 -8.61 -30.42
C SER A 89 -7.98 -8.56 -28.90
N HIS A 90 -8.50 -9.61 -28.26
CA HIS A 90 -8.16 -10.01 -26.90
C HIS A 90 -6.68 -10.38 -26.81
N THR A 91 -5.99 -9.95 -25.74
CA THR A 91 -4.96 -10.70 -24.98
C THR A 91 -4.55 -9.86 -23.76
N PRO A 92 -4.84 -10.27 -22.51
CA PRO A 92 -4.21 -9.67 -21.34
C PRO A 92 -2.71 -10.00 -21.37
N GLY A 93 -1.91 -8.96 -21.21
CA GLY A 93 -0.47 -8.98 -21.37
C GLY A 93 0.24 -9.99 -20.49
N GLU A 94 1.09 -10.76 -21.15
CA GLU A 94 2.32 -11.28 -20.60
C GLU A 94 3.21 -10.09 -20.23
N VAL A 95 3.35 -9.83 -18.92
CA VAL A 95 4.42 -9.00 -18.38
C VAL A 95 4.98 -9.69 -17.13
N ALA A 96 6.27 -9.98 -17.20
CA ALA A 96 7.19 -10.32 -16.11
C ALA A 96 7.04 -11.70 -15.46
N THR A 97 7.64 -12.69 -16.11
CA THR A 97 8.35 -13.78 -15.44
C THR A 97 9.47 -13.20 -14.58
N ALA A 98 9.16 -12.84 -13.35
CA ALA A 98 10.11 -12.81 -12.25
C ALA A 98 10.03 -14.18 -11.57
N THR A 99 10.87 -15.11 -11.99
CA THR A 99 11.18 -16.30 -11.19
C THR A 99 12.00 -15.86 -9.99
N GLU A 100 11.33 -15.26 -9.02
CA GLU A 100 11.76 -15.36 -7.63
C GLU A 100 11.31 -16.76 -7.19
N GLU A 101 12.24 -17.73 -7.15
CA GLU A 101 11.98 -19.00 -6.48
C GLU A 101 11.43 -18.67 -5.08
N PRO A 102 10.16 -18.98 -4.75
CA PRO A 102 9.69 -18.71 -3.41
C PRO A 102 10.46 -19.65 -2.47
N PRO A 103 11.17 -19.13 -1.46
CA PRO A 103 11.80 -19.97 -0.46
C PRO A 103 10.70 -20.82 0.17
N GLY A 104 10.93 -22.14 0.20
CA GLY A 104 9.89 -23.16 0.30
C GLY A 104 8.73 -22.88 1.27
N GLU A 105 7.53 -23.25 0.81
CA GLU A 105 6.31 -23.46 1.60
C GLU A 105 6.13 -22.49 2.78
N PRO A 106 5.91 -21.18 2.53
CA PRO A 106 5.88 -20.14 3.56
C PRO A 106 4.70 -20.27 4.55
N TYR A 107 3.73 -21.14 4.27
CA TYR A 107 2.52 -21.30 5.06
C TYR A 107 2.37 -22.71 5.61
N LEU A 108 1.86 -22.80 6.84
CA LEU A 108 1.66 -24.03 7.58
C LEU A 108 0.32 -24.01 8.32
N ALA A 109 -0.45 -25.07 8.18
CA ALA A 109 -1.62 -25.34 9.00
C ALA A 109 -1.41 -26.61 9.84
N GLN A 110 -2.21 -26.77 10.88
CA GLN A 110 -2.29 -28.02 11.63
C GLN A 110 -3.39 -28.91 11.04
N ARG A 111 -3.12 -30.21 10.92
CA ARG A 111 -4.09 -31.22 10.49
C ARG A 111 -5.26 -31.27 11.47
N GLY A 112 -6.48 -31.03 10.99
CA GLY A 112 -7.68 -30.90 11.83
C GLY A 112 -7.84 -29.53 12.50
N GLY A 113 -6.88 -28.61 12.30
CA GLY A 113 -7.01 -27.21 12.67
C GLY A 113 -7.85 -26.42 11.66
N ARG A 114 -8.12 -25.15 11.98
CA ARG A 114 -8.87 -24.23 11.09
C ARG A 114 -8.03 -23.08 10.58
N LEU A 115 -6.81 -22.91 11.06
CA LEU A 115 -5.99 -21.74 10.78
C LEU A 115 -4.74 -22.12 9.98
N VAL A 116 -4.39 -21.27 9.02
CA VAL A 116 -3.10 -21.28 8.34
C VAL A 116 -2.23 -20.13 8.87
N HIS A 117 -0.96 -20.44 9.09
CA HIS A 117 0.01 -19.58 9.73
C HIS A 117 1.21 -19.38 8.81
N ALA A 118 1.84 -18.21 8.88
CA ALA A 118 3.18 -18.03 8.34
C ALA A 118 4.20 -18.86 9.14
N ARG A 119 5.28 -19.32 8.52
CA ARG A 119 6.34 -20.13 9.18
C ARG A 119 6.96 -19.48 10.41
N ASP A 120 6.97 -18.15 10.48
CA ASP A 120 7.54 -17.36 11.58
C ASP A 120 6.54 -17.15 12.74
N CYS A 121 5.29 -17.60 12.60
CA CYS A 121 4.27 -17.52 13.64
C CYS A 121 4.69 -18.29 14.91
N GLY A 122 4.52 -17.66 16.07
CA GLY A 122 4.78 -18.29 17.36
C GLY A 122 3.93 -19.54 17.63
N TRP A 123 2.76 -19.64 17.01
CA TRP A 123 1.90 -20.83 17.08
C TRP A 123 2.36 -21.94 16.14
N ALA A 124 2.81 -21.60 14.93
CA ALA A 124 3.36 -22.58 13.97
C ALA A 124 4.52 -23.40 14.58
N LYS A 125 5.34 -22.80 15.43
CA LYS A 125 6.42 -23.48 16.16
C LYS A 125 5.95 -24.56 17.14
N LYS A 126 4.69 -24.49 17.60
CA LYS A 126 4.10 -25.44 18.56
C LYS A 126 3.41 -26.62 17.88
N VAL A 127 3.16 -26.54 16.58
CA VAL A 127 2.54 -27.64 15.82
C VAL A 127 3.56 -28.76 15.69
N ALA A 128 3.20 -29.97 16.12
CA ALA A 128 4.04 -31.14 15.99
C ALA A 128 4.26 -31.48 14.50
N GLU A 129 5.48 -31.88 14.12
CA GLU A 129 5.84 -32.18 12.73
C GLU A 129 4.86 -33.13 11.99
N PRO A 130 4.36 -34.23 12.57
CA PRO A 130 3.40 -35.11 11.88
C PRO A 130 2.03 -34.46 11.62
N GLU A 131 1.71 -33.37 12.31
CA GLU A 131 0.45 -32.65 12.16
C GLU A 131 0.56 -31.45 11.21
N ARG A 132 1.75 -31.17 10.65
CA ARG A 132 1.96 -30.01 9.78
C ARG A 132 1.47 -30.29 8.37
N GLN A 133 0.62 -29.41 7.87
CA GLN A 133 0.24 -29.34 6.47
C GLN A 133 0.81 -28.05 5.87
N TYR A 134 1.77 -28.22 4.95
CA TYR A 134 2.46 -27.11 4.31
C TYR A 134 1.72 -26.66 3.05
N PHE A 135 1.74 -25.35 2.80
CA PHE A 135 1.16 -24.73 1.63
C PHE A 135 2.17 -23.76 1.00
N LYS A 136 2.23 -23.75 -0.34
CA LYS A 136 3.10 -22.82 -1.06
C LYS A 136 2.46 -21.45 -1.15
N ARG A 137 1.13 -21.40 -1.30
CA ARG A 137 0.36 -20.15 -1.38
C ARG A 137 -0.76 -20.13 -0.35
N LEU A 138 -1.08 -18.94 0.17
CA LEU A 138 -2.25 -18.74 1.03
C LEU A 138 -3.56 -19.09 0.35
N ALA A 139 -3.65 -18.86 -0.96
CA ALA A 139 -4.83 -19.22 -1.75
C ALA A 139 -5.14 -20.71 -1.64
N GLU A 140 -4.13 -21.57 -1.76
CA GLU A 140 -4.29 -23.03 -1.65
C GLU A 140 -4.79 -23.44 -0.26
N ALA A 141 -4.32 -22.77 0.79
CA ALA A 141 -4.80 -23.02 2.15
C ALA A 141 -6.25 -22.56 2.35
N LYS A 142 -6.63 -21.41 1.78
CA LYS A 142 -8.01 -20.89 1.81
C LYS A 142 -8.96 -21.81 1.04
N GLU A 143 -8.55 -22.29 -0.12
CA GLU A 143 -9.29 -23.28 -0.93
C GLU A 143 -9.46 -24.61 -0.20
N ALA A 144 -8.46 -25.03 0.58
CA ALA A 144 -8.54 -26.18 1.48
C ALA A 144 -9.40 -25.95 2.74
N GLY A 145 -10.02 -24.77 2.89
CA GLY A 145 -10.94 -24.44 3.98
C GLY A 145 -10.28 -23.88 5.24
N PHE A 146 -8.99 -23.55 5.19
CA PHE A 146 -8.31 -22.90 6.30
C PHE A 146 -8.53 -21.38 6.27
N LEU A 147 -8.75 -20.80 7.45
CA LEU A 147 -8.80 -19.35 7.65
C LEU A 147 -7.39 -18.81 7.91
N VAL A 148 -7.12 -17.58 7.48
CA VAL A 148 -5.84 -16.94 7.76
C VAL A 148 -5.75 -16.62 9.25
N CYS A 149 -4.63 -16.97 9.87
CA CYS A 149 -4.38 -16.57 11.24
C CYS A 149 -4.36 -15.03 11.32
N PRO A 150 -5.16 -14.38 12.18
CA PRO A 150 -5.21 -12.91 12.28
C PRO A 150 -3.87 -12.25 12.64
N SER A 151 -2.95 -13.01 13.23
CA SER A 151 -1.60 -12.54 13.54
C SER A 151 -0.60 -12.73 12.40
N CYS A 152 -0.97 -13.48 11.35
CA CYS A 152 -0.15 -13.83 10.20
C CYS A 152 -0.70 -13.27 8.88
N ASP A 153 -1.79 -12.49 8.92
CA ASP A 153 -2.41 -11.93 7.74
C ASP A 153 -1.38 -11.04 7.00
N PRO A 154 -0.94 -11.43 5.79
CA PRO A 154 -0.11 -10.55 5.00
C PRO A 154 -1.00 -9.44 4.48
N TRP A 155 -0.70 -8.23 4.93
CA TRP A 155 -1.29 -7.00 4.45
C TRP A 155 -1.34 -6.99 2.91
N GLU A 156 -2.52 -7.23 2.35
CA GLU A 156 -2.84 -6.91 0.97
C GLU A 156 -3.46 -5.50 0.99
N PRO A 157 -2.83 -4.47 0.38
CA PRO A 157 -3.53 -3.23 0.14
C PRO A 157 -4.68 -3.52 -0.82
N ALA A 158 -5.91 -3.37 -0.33
CA ALA A 158 -7.07 -3.17 -1.18
C ALA A 158 -6.88 -1.94 -2.06
#